data_AF-A0A6N7D6M1-F1
#
_entry.id   AF-A0A6N7D6M1-F1
#
_cell.length_a   1.000
_cell.length_b   1.000
_cell.length_c   1.000
_cell.angle_alpha   90.00
_cell.angle_beta   90.00
_cell.angle_gamma   90.00
#
_symmetry.space_group_name_H-M   'P 1'
#
loop_
_entity.id
_entity.type
_entity.pdbx_description
1 polymer ?
#
loop_
_entity_poly.entity_id
_entity_poly.type
_entity_poly.pdbx_seq_one_letter_code
_entity_poly.pdbx_strand_id
1 'polypeptide(L)'
;METSIEIAGDGRASEVRRAVVQLAAQLGLDEAGAGRAALAGTELATNLAKYGRQGWIAVSDFDDMDGRGIQLLAVDRGPGIAQFDAALRDGFSTGGSLGLGLGVLQRNADVFDHYSAAGQGAALLVRIARPRSRPDRVPGRLQLGVRAAPKPGQEQSGDAWAFRQAGRWQRLGIVDGLGHGPLAADAALKAVQVVHASTERDTPATVLAAAHAALRSTRGAVMSVVDIDTAAGQAVFSGIGNATGLIVGQAHGLLQTQHLMALEGIVGYNMRRTREHRYAWLPGSVLVLASDGLSSRIQIDPALLDRHPALIAGVLFRGHLRGTDDATVVVAKLHP
;
A
#
# COMPACT_ATOMS: atom_id res chain seq x y z
N MET A 1 5.99 -6.50 9.34
CA MET A 1 5.77 -5.44 10.34
C MET A 1 6.26 -4.13 9.75
N GLU A 2 5.47 -3.07 9.84
CA GLU A 2 5.79 -1.79 9.22
C GLU A 2 6.04 -0.73 10.29
N THR A 3 7.14 -0.01 10.17
CA THR A 3 7.52 1.09 11.07
C THR A 3 7.60 2.37 10.27
N SER A 4 6.79 3.37 10.63
CA SER A 4 6.77 4.68 9.99
C SER A 4 7.47 5.70 10.86
N ILE A 5 8.49 6.37 10.32
CA ILE A 5 9.30 7.37 11.03
C ILE A 5 9.05 8.73 10.37
N GLU A 6 8.52 9.67 11.14
CA GLU A 6 8.39 11.07 10.68
C GLU A 6 9.75 11.74 10.62
N ILE A 7 10.02 12.41 9.51
CA ILE A 7 11.26 13.15 9.28
C ILE A 7 10.95 14.64 9.41
N ALA A 8 11.30 15.19 10.58
CA ALA A 8 11.27 16.62 10.86
C ALA A 8 12.69 17.08 11.22
N GLY A 9 13.34 17.80 10.30
CA GLY A 9 14.71 18.30 10.46
C GLY A 9 15.81 17.23 10.36
N ASP A 10 17.06 17.64 10.56
CA ASP A 10 18.27 16.87 10.18
C ASP A 10 18.62 15.68 11.11
N GLY A 11 17.89 15.47 12.21
CA GLY A 11 18.27 14.53 13.29
C GLY A 11 17.77 13.09 13.17
N ARG A 12 16.91 12.76 12.20
CA ARG A 12 16.17 11.47 12.17
C ARG A 12 16.86 10.35 11.35
N ALA A 13 17.94 10.66 10.63
CA ALA A 13 18.64 9.67 9.79
C ALA A 13 19.18 8.47 10.59
N SER A 14 19.69 8.72 11.80
CA SER A 14 20.18 7.65 12.69
C SER A 14 19.05 6.74 13.18
N GLU A 15 17.84 7.27 13.37
CA GLU A 15 16.66 6.48 13.77
C GLU A 15 16.21 5.54 12.64
N VAL A 16 16.10 6.08 11.43
CA VAL A 16 15.79 5.30 10.22
C VAL A 16 16.83 4.22 10.02
N ARG A 17 18.12 4.56 10.07
CA ARG A 17 19.21 3.58 9.92
C ARG A 17 19.12 2.45 10.94
N ARG A 18 18.83 2.75 12.22
CA ARG A 18 18.65 1.71 13.25
C ARG A 18 17.48 0.79 12.94
N ALA A 19 16.31 1.34 12.58
CA ALA A 19 15.14 0.55 12.21
C ALA A 19 15.43 -0.37 11.03
N VAL A 20 16.12 0.16 10.01
CA VAL A 20 16.54 -0.61 8.83
C VAL A 20 17.50 -1.73 9.17
N VAL A 21 18.55 -1.46 9.95
CA VAL A 21 19.52 -2.49 10.36
C VAL A 21 18.86 -3.57 11.21
N GLN A 22 17.98 -3.18 12.14
CA GLN A 22 17.23 -4.11 12.98
C GLN A 22 16.35 -5.03 12.14
N LEU A 23 15.57 -4.48 11.20
CA LEU A 23 14.73 -5.29 10.32
C LEU A 23 15.55 -6.15 9.37
N ALA A 24 16.66 -5.64 8.83
CA ALA A 24 17.55 -6.40 7.96
C ALA A 24 18.12 -7.64 8.68
N ALA A 25 18.50 -7.49 9.95
CA ALA A 25 18.95 -8.60 10.79
C ALA A 25 17.83 -9.62 11.07
N GLN A 26 16.62 -9.16 11.39
CA GLN A 26 15.46 -10.03 11.59
C GLN A 26 15.10 -10.84 10.34
N LEU A 27 15.26 -10.25 9.16
CA LEU A 27 15.00 -10.90 7.89
C LEU A 27 16.15 -11.80 7.44
N GLY A 28 17.33 -11.72 8.05
CA GLY A 28 18.50 -12.50 7.66
C GLY A 28 19.11 -12.04 6.32
N LEU A 29 19.16 -10.73 6.07
CA LEU A 29 19.96 -10.19 4.96
C LEU A 29 21.45 -10.46 5.21
N ASP A 30 22.23 -10.68 4.16
CA ASP A 30 23.69 -10.75 4.27
C ASP A 30 24.28 -9.37 4.56
N GLU A 31 25.57 -9.35 4.90
CA GLU A 31 26.29 -8.12 5.24
C GLU A 31 26.20 -7.08 4.10
N ALA A 32 26.32 -7.54 2.85
CA ALA A 32 26.19 -6.67 1.67
C ALA A 32 24.79 -6.06 1.56
N GLY A 33 23.71 -6.86 1.66
CA GLY A 33 22.33 -6.38 1.61
C GLY A 33 21.99 -5.45 2.77
N ALA A 34 22.42 -5.77 3.98
CA ALA A 34 22.25 -4.92 5.16
C ALA A 34 22.98 -3.57 5.00
N GLY A 35 24.19 -3.58 4.43
CA GLY A 35 24.95 -2.38 4.10
C GLY A 35 24.23 -1.48 3.08
N ARG A 36 23.72 -2.07 1.99
CA ARG A 36 22.93 -1.34 0.97
C ARG A 36 21.66 -0.75 1.57
N ALA A 37 20.97 -1.48 2.45
CA ALA A 37 19.73 -1.01 3.08
C ALA A 37 20.00 0.15 4.04
N ALA A 38 21.03 0.04 4.89
CA ALA A 38 21.42 1.10 5.81
C ALA A 38 21.85 2.38 5.07
N LEU A 39 22.58 2.24 3.96
CA LEU A 39 22.92 3.35 3.07
C LEU A 39 21.65 4.00 2.51
N ALA A 40 20.73 3.20 1.95
CA ALA A 40 19.50 3.71 1.38
C ALA A 40 18.63 4.46 2.40
N GLY A 41 18.46 3.91 3.61
CA GLY A 41 17.73 4.59 4.67
C GLY A 41 18.36 5.92 5.09
N THR A 42 19.69 5.99 5.12
CA THR A 42 20.42 7.23 5.46
C THR A 42 20.20 8.29 4.37
N GLU A 43 20.37 7.93 3.10
CA GLU A 43 20.19 8.84 1.95
C GLU A 43 18.74 9.34 1.85
N LEU A 44 17.75 8.44 1.99
CA LEU A 44 16.33 8.82 1.99
C LEU A 44 16.02 9.81 3.11
N ALA A 45 16.50 9.56 4.33
CA ALA A 45 16.27 10.44 5.48
C ALA A 45 16.93 11.80 5.29
N THR A 46 18.16 11.84 4.79
CA THR A 46 18.88 13.08 4.50
C THR A 46 18.20 13.89 3.40
N ASN A 47 17.73 13.25 2.32
CA ASN A 47 17.01 13.92 1.25
C ASN A 47 15.68 14.51 1.74
N LEU A 48 14.93 13.75 2.54
CA LEU A 48 13.69 14.24 3.14
C LEU A 48 13.92 15.43 4.07
N ALA A 49 14.94 15.37 4.94
CA ALA A 49 15.25 16.46 5.86
C ALA A 49 15.62 17.76 5.13
N LYS A 50 16.43 17.65 4.07
CA LYS A 50 16.90 18.81 3.29
C LYS A 50 15.83 19.41 2.37
N TYR A 51 15.04 18.57 1.71
CA TYR A 51 14.19 19.00 0.58
C TYR A 51 12.70 18.76 0.80
N GLY A 52 12.33 17.79 1.64
CA GLY A 52 10.96 17.31 1.78
C GLY A 52 10.02 18.21 2.58
N ARG A 53 10.54 19.17 3.36
CA ARG A 53 9.82 20.01 4.35
C ARG A 53 9.18 19.20 5.49
N GLN A 54 8.25 18.31 5.15
CA GLN A 54 7.61 17.33 6.02
C GLN A 54 7.44 16.04 5.23
N GLY A 55 7.75 14.91 5.86
CA GLY A 55 7.61 13.61 5.24
C GLY A 55 7.81 12.48 6.23
N TRP A 56 7.69 11.25 5.73
CA TRP A 56 7.89 10.05 6.52
C TRP A 56 8.63 8.99 5.70
N ILE A 57 9.31 8.10 6.40
CA ILE A 57 9.87 6.87 5.83
C ILE A 57 9.18 5.69 6.49
N ALA A 58 8.55 4.86 5.68
CA ALA A 58 8.07 3.55 6.09
C ALA A 58 9.14 2.49 5.80
N VAL A 59 9.48 1.74 6.84
CA VAL A 59 10.39 0.60 6.80
C VAL A 59 9.56 -0.66 7.04
N SER A 60 9.51 -1.57 6.06
CA SER A 60 8.74 -2.81 6.15
C SER A 60 9.43 -3.95 5.44
N ASP A 61 9.01 -5.17 5.74
CA ASP A 61 9.35 -6.35 4.95
C ASP A 61 8.46 -6.45 3.72
N PHE A 62 8.98 -7.09 2.67
CA PHE A 62 8.17 -7.57 1.56
C PHE A 62 8.41 -9.06 1.35
N ASP A 63 7.36 -9.77 0.94
CA ASP A 63 7.35 -11.16 0.50
C ASP A 63 6.30 -11.29 -0.60
N ASP A 64 6.72 -11.00 -1.82
CA ASP A 64 5.85 -10.98 -3.00
C ASP A 64 6.60 -11.46 -4.25
N MET A 65 6.07 -11.14 -5.44
CA MET A 65 6.63 -11.59 -6.71
C MET A 65 8.01 -11.01 -7.03
N ASP A 66 8.44 -9.95 -6.36
CA ASP A 66 9.83 -9.45 -6.44
C ASP A 66 10.77 -10.21 -5.49
N GLY A 67 10.23 -11.16 -4.72
CA GLY A 67 10.96 -11.97 -3.75
C GLY A 67 10.71 -11.50 -2.31
N ARG A 68 11.74 -11.62 -1.48
CA ARG A 68 11.70 -11.40 -0.04
C ARG A 68 12.80 -10.46 0.40
N GLY A 69 12.48 -9.44 1.17
CA GLY A 69 13.49 -8.49 1.62
C GLY A 69 12.93 -7.32 2.42
N ILE A 70 13.68 -6.22 2.40
CA ILE A 70 13.33 -4.97 3.07
C ILE A 70 12.88 -3.92 2.06
N GLN A 71 11.82 -3.20 2.40
CA GLN A 71 11.23 -2.11 1.65
C GLN A 71 11.37 -0.81 2.44
N LEU A 72 11.81 0.24 1.76
CA LEU A 72 11.84 1.61 2.24
C LEU A 72 10.95 2.46 1.31
N LEU A 73 9.96 3.11 1.88
CA LEU A 73 9.10 4.04 1.17
C LEU A 73 9.19 5.41 1.83
N ALA A 74 9.88 6.33 1.16
CA ALA A 74 10.02 7.72 1.60
C ALA A 74 9.00 8.59 0.86
N VAL A 75 8.26 9.41 1.59
CA VAL A 75 7.21 10.27 1.01
C VAL A 75 7.22 11.63 1.69
N ASP A 76 7.23 12.71 0.91
CA ASP A 76 7.18 14.09 1.39
C ASP A 76 6.04 14.92 0.81
N ARG A 77 5.82 16.09 1.42
CA ARG A 77 4.92 17.17 0.96
C ARG A 77 5.71 18.42 0.54
N GLY A 78 6.92 18.22 0.03
CA GLY A 78 7.83 19.26 -0.43
C GLY A 78 7.42 19.85 -1.79
N PRO A 79 8.29 20.66 -2.42
CA PRO A 79 8.04 21.23 -3.74
C PRO A 79 8.03 20.18 -4.87
N GLY A 80 8.46 18.95 -4.60
CA GLY A 80 8.77 17.95 -5.61
C GLY A 80 10.18 18.14 -6.18
N ILE A 81 10.64 17.13 -6.90
CA ILE A 81 11.92 17.06 -7.60
C ILE A 81 11.65 17.32 -9.09
N ALA A 82 12.13 18.45 -9.60
CA ALA A 82 12.09 18.77 -11.03
C ALA A 82 13.18 17.96 -11.78
N GLN A 83 12.88 17.55 -13.02
CA GLN A 83 13.81 16.80 -13.89
C GLN A 83 14.47 15.60 -13.18
N PHE A 84 13.66 14.72 -12.61
CA PHE A 84 14.14 13.57 -11.83
C PHE A 84 15.17 12.71 -12.58
N ASP A 85 14.95 12.47 -13.88
CA ASP A 85 15.87 11.73 -14.74
C ASP A 85 17.26 12.38 -14.85
N ALA A 86 17.34 13.71 -14.79
CA ALA A 86 18.61 14.43 -14.77
C ALA A 86 19.31 14.30 -13.40
N ALA A 87 18.53 14.28 -12.32
CA ALA A 87 19.04 14.08 -10.96
C ALA A 87 19.59 12.66 -10.71
N LEU A 88 19.17 11.67 -11.52
CA LEU A 88 19.66 10.29 -11.44
C LEU A 88 21.02 10.05 -12.14
N ARG A 89 21.37 10.85 -13.16
CA ARG A 89 22.52 10.62 -14.05
C ARG A 89 23.90 11.05 -13.52
N ASP A 90 24.00 11.40 -12.24
CA ASP A 90 25.15 12.01 -11.55
C ASP A 90 25.41 13.50 -11.93
N GLY A 91 25.66 14.33 -10.91
CA GLY A 91 26.31 15.64 -11.05
C GLY A 91 25.43 16.90 -10.90
N PHE A 92 24.10 16.80 -10.92
CA PHE A 92 23.20 17.94 -10.73
C PHE A 92 22.91 18.16 -9.23
N SER A 93 23.67 19.06 -8.60
CA SER A 93 23.35 19.59 -7.26
C SER A 93 22.87 21.03 -7.40
N THR A 94 21.65 21.32 -6.93
CA THR A 94 21.20 22.69 -6.64
C THR A 94 21.37 23.08 -5.16
N GLY A 95 22.12 22.31 -4.37
CA GLY A 95 22.35 22.67 -2.97
C GLY A 95 23.28 21.73 -2.21
N GLY A 96 24.58 22.04 -2.22
CA GLY A 96 25.51 21.84 -1.11
C GLY A 96 25.86 20.43 -0.61
N SER A 97 25.12 19.38 -0.98
CA SER A 97 25.56 18.00 -0.76
C SER A 97 25.96 17.33 -2.06
N LEU A 98 27.02 16.52 -1.99
CA LEU A 98 27.46 15.60 -3.05
C LEU A 98 26.24 15.02 -3.77
N GLY A 99 25.95 15.50 -4.99
CA GLY A 99 24.77 15.19 -5.79
C GLY A 99 24.77 13.75 -6.32
N LEU A 100 24.93 12.80 -5.40
CA LEU A 100 25.14 11.36 -5.62
C LEU A 100 23.98 10.53 -5.03
N GLY A 101 23.15 11.10 -4.14
CA GLY A 101 22.19 10.33 -3.34
C GLY A 101 21.19 9.50 -4.15
N LEU A 102 20.50 10.09 -5.13
CA LEU A 102 19.48 9.37 -5.92
C LEU A 102 20.08 8.31 -6.86
N GLY A 103 21.20 8.63 -7.52
CA GLY A 103 21.92 7.65 -8.35
C GLY A 103 22.49 6.49 -7.52
N VAL A 104 22.98 6.78 -6.31
CA VAL A 104 23.41 5.75 -5.34
C VAL A 104 22.25 4.87 -4.92
N LEU A 105 21.07 5.43 -4.62
CA LEU A 105 19.87 4.65 -4.30
C LEU A 105 19.51 3.70 -5.44
N GLN A 106 19.43 4.20 -6.68
CA GLN A 106 19.08 3.40 -7.84
C GLN A 106 20.08 2.26 -8.09
N ARG A 107 21.39 2.52 -7.96
CA ARG A 107 22.43 1.51 -8.19
C ARG A 107 22.49 0.42 -7.11
N ASN A 108 22.01 0.70 -5.89
CA ASN A 108 22.09 -0.22 -4.75
C ASN A 108 20.77 -0.93 -4.44
N ALA A 109 19.70 -0.56 -5.12
CA ALA A 109 18.38 -1.16 -4.96
C ALA A 109 18.17 -2.32 -5.93
N ASP A 110 17.44 -3.35 -5.48
CA ASP A 110 16.95 -4.42 -6.36
C ASP A 110 15.65 -3.97 -7.08
N VAL A 111 14.84 -3.14 -6.40
CA VAL A 111 13.73 -2.39 -7.03
C VAL A 111 13.84 -0.93 -6.60
N PHE A 112 13.84 -0.02 -7.58
CA PHE A 112 13.76 1.42 -7.35
C PHE A 112 12.64 2.00 -8.20
N ASP A 113 11.72 2.73 -7.59
CA ASP A 113 10.69 3.48 -8.29
C ASP A 113 10.44 4.82 -7.61
N HIS A 114 9.90 5.77 -8.34
CA HIS A 114 9.73 7.13 -7.85
C HIS A 114 8.52 7.82 -8.49
N TYR A 115 7.99 8.80 -7.76
CA TYR A 115 6.97 9.70 -8.24
C TYR A 115 7.24 11.08 -7.68
N SER A 116 7.16 12.09 -8.51
CA SER A 116 7.38 13.47 -8.12
C SER A 116 6.49 14.37 -8.95
N ALA A 117 5.72 15.23 -8.29
CA ALA A 117 4.88 16.21 -8.94
C ALA A 117 5.09 17.58 -8.30
N ALA A 118 5.13 18.62 -9.15
CA ALA A 118 5.39 19.98 -8.72
C ALA A 118 4.35 20.45 -7.69
N GLY A 119 4.82 20.90 -6.53
CA GLY A 119 3.98 21.34 -5.43
C GLY A 119 3.25 20.23 -4.65
N GLN A 120 3.40 18.96 -5.04
CA GLN A 120 2.77 17.81 -4.37
C GLN A 120 3.78 16.94 -3.61
N GLY A 121 5.08 17.23 -3.70
CA GLY A 121 6.16 16.48 -3.08
C GLY A 121 6.61 15.27 -3.90
N ALA A 122 7.59 14.54 -3.36
CA ALA A 122 8.13 13.32 -3.96
C ALA A 122 7.83 12.07 -3.13
N ALA A 123 7.92 10.92 -3.79
CA ALA A 123 7.85 9.60 -3.21
C ALA A 123 8.92 8.72 -3.86
N LEU A 124 9.65 7.95 -3.04
CA LEU A 124 10.73 7.07 -3.45
C LEU A 124 10.51 5.70 -2.81
N LEU A 125 10.54 4.66 -3.65
CA LEU A 125 10.49 3.26 -3.23
C LEU A 125 11.86 2.63 -3.48
N VAL A 126 12.40 1.99 -2.45
CA VAL A 126 13.62 1.18 -2.52
C VAL A 126 13.31 -0.19 -1.92
N ARG A 127 13.55 -1.26 -2.67
CA ARG A 127 13.52 -2.64 -2.15
C ARG A 127 14.89 -3.27 -2.29
N ILE A 128 15.31 -3.97 -1.25
CA ILE A 128 16.54 -4.75 -1.22
C ILE A 128 16.18 -6.18 -0.83
N ALA A 129 16.43 -7.11 -1.75
CA ALA A 129 16.10 -8.51 -1.61
C ALA A 129 17.15 -9.25 -0.79
N ARG A 130 16.71 -10.28 -0.07
CA ARG A 130 17.61 -11.25 0.57
C ARG A 130 18.39 -12.02 -0.48
N PRO A 131 19.63 -12.46 -0.18
CA PRO A 131 20.34 -13.38 -1.04
C PRO A 131 19.53 -14.65 -1.32
N ARG A 132 19.58 -15.15 -2.56
CA ARG A 132 18.83 -16.33 -3.03
C ARG A 132 17.31 -16.20 -3.02
N SER A 133 16.75 -15.07 -2.60
CA SER A 133 15.38 -14.73 -2.94
C SER A 133 15.27 -14.63 -4.45
N ARG A 134 14.47 -15.50 -5.06
CA ARG A 134 14.19 -15.44 -6.50
C ARG A 134 12.81 -14.81 -6.70
N PRO A 135 12.68 -13.80 -7.57
CA PRO A 135 11.38 -13.31 -8.00
C PRO A 135 10.54 -14.48 -8.51
N ASP A 136 9.34 -14.67 -7.95
CA ASP A 136 8.36 -15.65 -8.42
C ASP A 136 7.28 -14.91 -9.20
N ARG A 137 7.67 -14.42 -10.38
CA ARG A 137 6.81 -13.64 -11.26
C ARG A 137 5.86 -14.59 -11.98
N VAL A 138 4.66 -14.74 -11.41
CA VAL A 138 3.59 -15.55 -11.97
C VAL A 138 2.72 -14.65 -12.85
N PRO A 139 2.68 -14.87 -14.18
CA PRO A 139 1.82 -14.09 -15.08
C PRO A 139 0.37 -14.10 -14.62
N GLY A 140 -0.29 -12.94 -14.72
CA GLY A 140 -1.68 -12.78 -14.30
C GLY A 140 -1.88 -12.64 -12.78
N ARG A 141 -0.85 -12.80 -11.95
CA ARG A 141 -0.95 -12.54 -10.51
C ARG A 141 -0.80 -11.05 -10.21
N LEU A 142 -1.59 -10.56 -9.25
CA LEU A 142 -1.58 -9.20 -8.77
C LEU A 142 -0.39 -9.00 -7.85
N GLN A 143 0.29 -7.87 -8.05
CA GLN A 143 1.22 -7.30 -7.10
C GLN A 143 0.47 -6.30 -6.22
N LEU A 144 0.81 -6.28 -4.93
CA LEU A 144 0.15 -5.43 -3.94
C LEU A 144 1.09 -4.37 -3.38
N GLY A 145 0.49 -3.26 -2.99
CA GLY A 145 1.10 -2.22 -2.19
C GLY A 145 0.12 -1.80 -1.12
N VAL A 146 0.57 -1.76 0.13
CA VAL A 146 -0.31 -1.41 1.26
C VAL A 146 0.36 -0.35 2.09
N ARG A 147 -0.44 0.60 2.56
CA ARG A 147 -0.06 1.54 3.62
C ARG A 147 -1.17 1.58 4.66
N ALA A 148 -0.81 1.32 5.90
CA ALA A 148 -1.71 1.39 7.04
C ALA A 148 -1.06 2.22 8.15
N ALA A 149 -1.85 2.98 8.88
CA ALA A 149 -1.42 3.63 10.11
C ALA A 149 -2.54 3.58 11.13
N PRO A 150 -2.22 3.30 12.41
CA PRO A 150 -3.19 3.42 13.46
C PRO A 150 -3.58 4.89 13.67
N LYS A 151 -4.78 5.12 14.18
CA LYS A 151 -5.22 6.43 14.67
C LYS A 151 -4.16 7.02 15.60
N PRO A 152 -3.86 8.33 15.52
CA PRO A 152 -2.89 8.96 16.43
C PRO A 152 -3.20 8.65 17.90
N GLY A 153 -2.17 8.19 18.62
CA GLY A 153 -2.27 7.77 20.01
C GLY A 153 -2.76 6.33 20.21
N GLN A 154 -2.93 5.54 19.16
CA GLN A 154 -3.17 4.10 19.24
C GLN A 154 -1.92 3.33 18.76
N GLU A 155 -1.63 2.21 19.40
CA GLU A 155 -0.55 1.30 18.97
C GLU A 155 -1.03 0.29 17.91
N GLN A 156 -2.34 0.04 17.86
CA GLN A 156 -2.96 -0.93 16.98
C GLN A 156 -4.07 -0.28 16.17
N SER A 157 -4.10 -0.57 14.88
CA SER A 157 -5.14 -0.08 13.98
C SER A 157 -6.39 -0.96 14.06
N GLY A 158 -7.56 -0.31 14.05
CA GLY A 158 -8.86 -0.95 13.84
C GLY A 158 -9.09 -1.41 12.40
N ASP A 159 -8.27 -0.96 11.46
CA ASP A 159 -8.30 -1.42 10.07
C ASP A 159 -7.54 -2.73 9.88
N ALA A 160 -7.99 -3.53 8.90
CA ALA A 160 -7.26 -4.67 8.40
C ALA A 160 -7.51 -4.90 6.91
N TRP A 161 -6.70 -5.76 6.31
CA TRP A 161 -6.85 -6.15 4.92
C TRP A 161 -6.45 -7.61 4.74
N ALA A 162 -6.88 -8.21 3.63
CA ALA A 162 -6.55 -9.58 3.27
C ALA A 162 -6.31 -9.71 1.77
N PHE A 163 -5.39 -10.57 1.39
CA PHE A 163 -5.20 -11.01 0.02
C PHE A 163 -5.01 -12.52 -0.04
N ARG A 164 -5.63 -13.17 -1.02
CA ARG A 164 -5.37 -14.57 -1.31
C ARG A 164 -5.69 -14.98 -2.74
N GLN A 165 -5.03 -16.03 -3.19
CA GLN A 165 -5.47 -16.82 -4.35
C GLN A 165 -6.59 -17.79 -3.92
N ALA A 166 -7.69 -17.81 -4.66
CA ALA A 166 -8.84 -18.69 -4.48
C ALA A 166 -9.24 -19.30 -5.84
N GLY A 167 -8.54 -20.36 -6.26
CA GLY A 167 -8.70 -20.94 -7.60
C GLY A 167 -8.25 -19.92 -8.66
N ARG A 168 -9.16 -19.58 -9.58
CA ARG A 168 -8.91 -18.52 -10.59
C ARG A 168 -8.98 -17.09 -10.02
N TRP A 169 -9.62 -16.92 -8.86
CA TRP A 169 -9.86 -15.61 -8.28
C TRP A 169 -8.67 -15.14 -7.44
N GLN A 170 -8.40 -13.84 -7.54
CA GLN A 170 -7.52 -13.11 -6.65
C GLN A 170 -8.37 -12.24 -5.75
N ARG A 171 -8.58 -12.70 -4.52
CA ARG A 171 -9.51 -12.12 -3.54
C ARG A 171 -8.80 -11.12 -2.66
N LEU A 172 -9.28 -9.87 -2.67
CA LEU A 172 -8.86 -8.83 -1.74
C LEU A 172 -10.02 -8.45 -0.82
N GLY A 173 -9.71 -8.20 0.44
CA GLY A 173 -10.63 -7.64 1.42
C GLY A 173 -10.02 -6.43 2.10
N ILE A 174 -10.83 -5.42 2.37
CA ILE A 174 -10.52 -4.35 3.32
C ILE A 174 -11.60 -4.34 4.40
N VAL A 175 -11.16 -4.13 5.64
CA VAL A 175 -12.00 -4.17 6.83
C VAL A 175 -11.65 -2.98 7.70
N ASP A 176 -12.67 -2.33 8.23
CA ASP A 176 -12.56 -1.22 9.18
C ASP A 176 -13.44 -1.58 10.37
N GLY A 177 -12.81 -2.00 11.46
CA GLY A 177 -13.47 -2.42 12.69
C GLY A 177 -14.06 -1.22 13.43
N LEU A 178 -15.27 -1.36 13.96
CA LEU A 178 -15.98 -0.22 14.56
C LEU A 178 -15.24 0.41 15.76
N GLY A 179 -14.89 1.69 15.60
CA GLY A 179 -14.12 2.47 16.56
C GLY A 179 -12.63 2.36 16.28
N HIS A 180 -11.80 2.34 17.32
CA HIS A 180 -10.34 2.24 17.18
C HIS A 180 -9.72 1.39 18.29
N GLY A 181 -8.47 1.01 18.11
CA GLY A 181 -7.69 0.24 19.08
C GLY A 181 -8.06 -1.24 19.14
N PRO A 182 -7.73 -1.96 20.22
CA PRO A 182 -7.69 -3.42 20.23
C PRO A 182 -9.02 -4.13 19.93
N LEU A 183 -10.16 -3.54 20.32
CA LEU A 183 -11.48 -4.13 20.09
C LEU A 183 -11.94 -3.98 18.64
N ALA A 184 -11.57 -2.88 17.98
CA ALA A 184 -11.79 -2.71 16.54
C ALA A 184 -10.89 -3.68 15.76
N ALA A 185 -9.63 -3.77 16.16
CA ALA A 185 -8.66 -4.69 15.58
C ALA A 185 -9.09 -6.17 15.69
N ASP A 186 -9.64 -6.61 16.82
CA ASP A 186 -10.18 -7.96 16.98
C ASP A 186 -11.29 -8.27 15.97
N ALA A 187 -12.23 -7.33 15.77
CA ALA A 187 -13.29 -7.48 14.78
C ALA A 187 -12.72 -7.58 13.34
N ALA A 188 -11.77 -6.69 13.01
CA ALA A 188 -11.14 -6.65 11.70
C ALA A 188 -10.31 -7.91 11.40
N LEU A 189 -9.54 -8.40 12.37
CA LEU A 189 -8.75 -9.63 12.25
C LEU A 189 -9.63 -10.87 12.08
N LYS A 190 -10.76 -10.95 12.80
CA LYS A 190 -11.74 -12.04 12.61
C LYS A 190 -12.33 -12.03 11.20
N ALA A 191 -12.64 -10.86 10.64
CA ALA A 191 -13.08 -10.76 9.25
C ALA A 191 -12.01 -11.20 8.25
N VAL A 192 -10.74 -10.83 8.49
CA VAL A 192 -9.60 -11.28 7.66
C VAL A 192 -9.46 -12.81 7.70
N GLN A 193 -9.64 -13.44 8.85
CA GLN A 193 -9.64 -14.91 8.96
C GLN A 193 -10.71 -15.56 8.07
N VAL A 194 -11.91 -14.95 7.97
CA VAL A 194 -12.96 -15.44 7.08
C VAL A 194 -12.55 -15.34 5.61
N VAL A 195 -11.90 -14.24 5.20
CA VAL A 195 -11.38 -14.12 3.83
C VAL A 195 -10.34 -15.20 3.54
N HIS A 196 -9.43 -15.47 4.48
CA HIS A 196 -8.41 -16.51 4.32
C HIS A 196 -8.99 -17.92 4.30
N ALA A 197 -10.03 -18.19 5.08
CA ALA A 197 -10.69 -19.49 5.17
C ALA A 197 -11.64 -19.80 4.00
N SER A 198 -11.98 -18.80 3.17
CA SER A 198 -12.87 -19.01 2.03
C SER A 198 -12.29 -19.99 1.01
N THR A 199 -13.04 -20.30 -0.04
CA THR A 199 -12.63 -21.16 -1.14
C THR A 199 -12.92 -20.50 -2.49
N GLU A 200 -12.55 -21.16 -3.58
CA GLU A 200 -12.89 -20.73 -4.95
C GLU A 200 -14.39 -20.77 -5.26
N ARG A 201 -15.19 -21.50 -4.46
CA ARG A 201 -16.64 -21.61 -4.62
C ARG A 201 -17.39 -20.45 -3.96
N ASP A 202 -16.78 -19.86 -2.94
CA ASP A 202 -17.35 -18.70 -2.28
C ASP A 202 -17.23 -17.50 -3.19
N THR A 203 -18.25 -16.66 -3.20
CA THR A 203 -18.28 -15.35 -3.87
C THR A 203 -18.08 -14.22 -2.86
N PRO A 204 -17.81 -12.97 -3.29
CA PRO A 204 -17.67 -11.83 -2.38
C PRO A 204 -18.88 -11.66 -1.44
N ALA A 205 -20.10 -11.87 -1.93
CA ALA A 205 -21.30 -11.79 -1.11
C ALA A 205 -21.39 -12.91 -0.05
N THR A 206 -21.00 -14.14 -0.41
CA THR A 206 -20.99 -15.24 0.56
C THR A 206 -19.89 -15.09 1.61
N VAL A 207 -18.73 -14.51 1.25
CA VAL A 207 -17.68 -14.15 2.21
C VAL A 207 -18.18 -13.12 3.20
N LEU A 208 -18.89 -12.08 2.74
CA LEU A 208 -19.53 -11.10 3.62
C LEU A 208 -20.59 -11.73 4.53
N ALA A 209 -21.38 -12.69 4.03
CA ALA A 209 -22.34 -13.42 4.86
C ALA A 209 -21.66 -14.25 5.96
N ALA A 210 -20.56 -14.93 5.63
CA ALA A 210 -19.75 -15.67 6.60
C ALA A 210 -19.10 -14.73 7.63
N ALA A 211 -18.57 -13.59 7.17
CA ALA A 211 -18.02 -12.55 8.05
C ALA A 211 -19.11 -11.99 8.97
N HIS A 212 -20.30 -11.71 8.46
CA HIS A 212 -21.41 -11.24 9.27
C HIS A 212 -21.79 -12.22 10.39
N ALA A 213 -21.75 -13.53 10.14
CA ALA A 213 -21.95 -14.52 11.19
C ALA A 213 -20.81 -14.53 12.21
N ALA A 214 -19.55 -14.50 11.74
CA ALA A 214 -18.36 -14.54 12.60
C ALA A 214 -18.19 -13.28 13.48
N LEU A 215 -18.68 -12.13 13.03
CA LEU A 215 -18.52 -10.85 13.73
C LEU A 215 -19.65 -10.53 14.73
N ARG A 216 -20.67 -11.38 14.87
CA ARG A 216 -21.83 -11.12 15.76
C ARG A 216 -21.48 -10.85 17.22
N SER A 217 -20.37 -11.42 17.71
CA SER A 217 -19.88 -11.25 19.09
C SER A 217 -18.78 -10.20 19.22
N THR A 218 -18.57 -9.38 18.18
CA THR A 218 -17.52 -8.35 18.13
C THR A 218 -18.16 -6.96 18.08
N ARG A 219 -17.35 -5.91 17.92
CA ARG A 219 -17.87 -4.57 17.62
C ARG A 219 -18.53 -4.48 16.24
N GLY A 220 -18.31 -5.46 15.36
CA GLY A 220 -18.67 -5.39 13.96
C GLY A 220 -17.66 -4.58 13.15
N ALA A 221 -17.89 -4.52 11.84
CA ALA A 221 -16.99 -3.82 10.93
C ALA A 221 -17.71 -3.33 9.67
N VAL A 222 -17.11 -2.34 9.02
CA VAL A 222 -17.25 -2.06 7.59
C VAL A 222 -16.33 -3.02 6.85
N MET A 223 -16.81 -3.60 5.74
CA MET A 223 -16.04 -4.60 5.01
C MET A 223 -16.40 -4.62 3.54
N SER A 224 -15.38 -4.70 2.69
CA SER A 224 -15.52 -4.85 1.25
C SER A 224 -14.65 -5.97 0.73
N VAL A 225 -15.17 -6.77 -0.20
CA VAL A 225 -14.48 -7.91 -0.82
C VAL A 225 -14.56 -7.77 -2.34
N VAL A 226 -13.43 -7.97 -3.01
CA VAL A 226 -13.31 -8.01 -4.46
C VAL A 226 -12.57 -9.26 -4.90
N ASP A 227 -13.12 -9.93 -5.90
CA ASP A 227 -12.45 -11.00 -6.63
C ASP A 227 -12.05 -10.49 -8.00
N ILE A 228 -10.80 -10.70 -8.38
CA ILE A 228 -10.29 -10.35 -9.71
C ILE A 228 -9.90 -11.63 -10.43
N ASP A 229 -10.46 -11.81 -11.63
CA ASP A 229 -10.05 -12.79 -12.62
C ASP A 229 -9.35 -12.06 -13.76
N THR A 230 -8.01 -12.08 -13.70
CA THR A 230 -7.16 -11.35 -14.62
C THR A 230 -7.15 -11.98 -16.01
N ALA A 231 -7.41 -13.29 -16.12
CA ALA A 231 -7.52 -13.99 -17.39
C ALA A 231 -8.86 -13.68 -18.09
N ALA A 232 -9.96 -13.62 -17.32
CA ALA A 232 -11.27 -13.24 -17.86
C ALA A 232 -11.48 -11.72 -17.98
N GLY A 233 -10.54 -10.90 -17.51
CA GLY A 233 -10.63 -9.44 -17.54
C GLY A 233 -11.81 -8.89 -16.74
N GLN A 234 -12.11 -9.51 -15.59
CA GLN A 234 -13.28 -9.16 -14.78
C GLN A 234 -12.96 -9.06 -13.29
N ALA A 235 -13.60 -8.08 -12.63
CA ALA A 235 -13.68 -8.02 -11.17
C ALA A 235 -15.13 -8.18 -10.70
N VAL A 236 -15.32 -8.85 -9.56
CA VAL A 236 -16.61 -9.03 -8.88
C VAL A 236 -16.49 -8.47 -7.48
N PHE A 237 -17.39 -7.58 -7.07
CA PHE A 237 -17.31 -6.86 -5.80
C PHE A 237 -18.60 -6.97 -5.00
N SER A 238 -18.45 -7.03 -3.68
CA SER A 238 -19.54 -6.79 -2.73
C SER A 238 -18.98 -6.07 -1.50
N GLY A 239 -19.71 -5.12 -0.93
CA GLY A 239 -19.24 -4.35 0.21
C GLY A 239 -20.36 -3.80 1.09
N ILE A 240 -20.03 -3.55 2.35
CA ILE A 240 -20.91 -3.03 3.40
C ILE A 240 -20.17 -1.90 4.11
N GLY A 241 -20.83 -0.74 4.19
CA GLY A 241 -20.33 0.46 4.86
C GLY A 241 -19.71 1.47 3.90
N ASN A 242 -18.74 2.23 4.39
CA ASN A 242 -18.22 3.44 3.76
C ASN A 242 -16.77 3.31 3.24
N ALA A 243 -16.19 2.11 3.24
CA ALA A 243 -14.89 1.88 2.61
C ALA A 243 -14.94 2.25 1.11
N THR A 244 -13.91 2.93 0.65
CA THR A 244 -13.77 3.37 -0.73
C THR A 244 -13.19 2.25 -1.58
N GLY A 245 -13.77 2.00 -2.76
CA GLY A 245 -13.22 1.07 -3.74
C GLY A 245 -13.26 1.66 -5.15
N LEU A 246 -12.14 1.59 -5.87
CA LEU A 246 -11.98 2.10 -7.23
C LEU A 246 -11.22 1.10 -8.09
N ILE A 247 -11.61 0.95 -9.35
CA ILE A 247 -10.75 0.36 -10.40
C ILE A 247 -10.46 1.46 -11.40
N VAL A 248 -9.18 1.81 -11.53
CA VAL A 248 -8.70 2.86 -12.42
C VAL A 248 -7.87 2.24 -13.54
N GLY A 249 -8.11 2.64 -14.77
CA GLY A 249 -7.32 2.21 -15.93
C GLY A 249 -7.26 3.31 -16.98
N GLN A 250 -6.69 3.00 -18.14
CA GLN A 250 -6.71 3.89 -19.29
C GLN A 250 -7.39 3.20 -20.48
N ALA A 251 -8.25 3.94 -21.18
CA ALA A 251 -8.81 3.53 -22.45
C ALA A 251 -8.77 4.71 -23.41
N HIS A 252 -8.24 4.50 -24.62
CA HIS A 252 -8.10 5.54 -25.65
C HIS A 252 -7.38 6.82 -25.17
N GLY A 253 -6.37 6.68 -24.31
CA GLY A 253 -5.61 7.80 -23.75
C GLY A 253 -6.34 8.58 -22.65
N LEU A 254 -7.53 8.16 -22.24
CA LEU A 254 -8.32 8.78 -21.18
C LEU A 254 -8.36 7.88 -19.93
N LEU A 255 -8.26 8.52 -18.77
CA LEU A 255 -8.43 7.85 -17.48
C LEU A 255 -9.87 7.36 -17.33
N GLN A 256 -10.04 6.09 -17.00
CA GLN A 256 -11.33 5.47 -16.72
C GLN A 256 -11.37 5.06 -15.25
N THR A 257 -12.38 5.51 -14.52
CA THR A 257 -12.56 5.20 -13.11
C THR A 257 -13.91 4.54 -12.88
N GLN A 258 -13.88 3.31 -12.37
CA GLN A 258 -15.06 2.57 -11.94
C GLN A 258 -15.14 2.60 -10.41
N HIS A 259 -16.23 3.15 -9.86
CA HIS A 259 -16.47 3.16 -8.42
C HIS A 259 -17.16 1.86 -7.98
N LEU A 260 -16.58 1.20 -6.97
CA LEU A 260 -17.11 -0.03 -6.40
C LEU A 260 -18.20 0.31 -5.38
N MET A 261 -19.42 -0.19 -5.60
CA MET A 261 -20.60 0.23 -4.88
C MET A 261 -20.87 -0.67 -3.67
N ALA A 262 -20.66 -0.13 -2.46
CA ALA A 262 -21.01 -0.76 -1.19
C ALA A 262 -22.42 -0.35 -0.73
N LEU A 263 -23.09 -1.21 0.05
CA LEU A 263 -24.38 -0.90 0.67
C LEU A 263 -24.16 -0.37 2.09
N GLU A 264 -25.07 0.46 2.58
CA GLU A 264 -25.04 0.89 3.98
C GLU A 264 -25.28 -0.29 4.94
N GLY A 265 -24.56 -0.29 6.07
CA GLY A 265 -24.72 -1.26 7.15
C GLY A 265 -23.40 -1.59 7.84
N ILE A 266 -23.50 -2.53 8.79
CA ILE A 266 -22.39 -3.02 9.60
C ILE A 266 -22.39 -4.55 9.58
N VAL A 267 -21.27 -5.15 9.16
CA VAL A 267 -21.00 -6.58 9.25
C VAL A 267 -20.91 -6.99 10.72
N GLY A 268 -21.59 -8.07 11.11
CA GLY A 268 -21.78 -8.46 12.51
C GLY A 268 -22.99 -7.83 13.22
N TYR A 269 -23.64 -6.80 12.65
CA TYR A 269 -24.76 -6.11 13.30
C TYR A 269 -26.03 -6.03 12.43
N ASN A 270 -26.16 -5.03 11.57
CA ASN A 270 -27.38 -4.74 10.80
C ASN A 270 -27.22 -4.96 9.28
N MET A 271 -26.23 -5.76 8.87
CA MET A 271 -25.98 -6.10 7.47
C MET A 271 -27.22 -6.71 6.80
N ARG A 272 -27.60 -6.17 5.64
CA ARG A 272 -28.60 -6.77 4.75
C ARG A 272 -27.92 -7.73 3.77
N ARG A 273 -28.72 -8.61 3.14
CA ARG A 273 -28.20 -9.48 2.07
C ARG A 273 -27.61 -8.62 0.95
N THR A 274 -26.32 -8.83 0.65
CA THR A 274 -25.62 -8.07 -0.38
C THR A 274 -25.83 -8.65 -1.77
N ARG A 275 -25.55 -7.82 -2.77
CA ARG A 275 -25.46 -8.22 -4.18
C ARG A 275 -24.03 -8.07 -4.66
N GLU A 276 -23.72 -8.78 -5.73
CA GLU A 276 -22.46 -8.68 -6.44
C GLU A 276 -22.60 -7.71 -7.59
N HIS A 277 -21.58 -6.87 -7.76
CA HIS A 277 -21.44 -5.99 -8.91
C HIS A 277 -20.21 -6.41 -9.71
N ARG A 278 -20.33 -6.39 -11.03
CA ARG A 278 -19.26 -6.78 -11.96
C ARG A 278 -18.66 -5.55 -12.60
N TYR A 279 -17.34 -5.55 -12.72
CA TYR A 279 -16.55 -4.46 -13.26
C TYR A 279 -15.55 -5.00 -14.28
N ALA A 280 -15.18 -4.15 -15.24
CA ALA A 280 -14.13 -4.50 -16.19
C ALA A 280 -12.76 -4.46 -15.50
N TRP A 281 -11.94 -5.48 -15.74
CA TRP A 281 -10.53 -5.50 -15.37
C TRP A 281 -9.70 -5.54 -16.65
N LEU A 282 -9.21 -4.38 -17.07
CA LEU A 282 -8.42 -4.24 -18.29
C LEU A 282 -6.91 -4.34 -18.01
N PRO A 283 -6.07 -4.66 -19.00
CA PRO A 283 -4.63 -4.49 -18.87
C PRO A 283 -4.28 -3.08 -18.39
N GLY A 284 -3.36 -2.98 -17.42
CA GLY A 284 -3.01 -1.71 -16.77
C GLY A 284 -3.99 -1.22 -15.70
N SER A 285 -5.05 -1.99 -15.37
CA SER A 285 -5.95 -1.65 -14.26
C SER A 285 -5.23 -1.63 -12.92
N VAL A 286 -5.58 -0.66 -12.10
CA VAL A 286 -5.16 -0.47 -10.72
C VAL A 286 -6.41 -0.48 -9.84
N LEU A 287 -6.52 -1.48 -8.98
CA LEU A 287 -7.47 -1.50 -7.87
C LEU A 287 -6.95 -0.62 -6.74
N VAL A 288 -7.82 0.21 -6.18
CA VAL A 288 -7.60 0.91 -4.92
C VAL A 288 -8.75 0.60 -3.98
N LEU A 289 -8.43 0.09 -2.79
CA LEU A 289 -9.36 -0.03 -1.67
C LEU A 289 -8.83 0.85 -0.52
N ALA A 290 -9.69 1.61 0.14
CA ALA A 290 -9.29 2.44 1.28
C ALA A 290 -10.36 2.48 2.38
N SER A 291 -9.94 2.52 3.64
CA SER A 291 -10.82 2.81 4.78
C SER A 291 -11.20 4.30 4.80
N ASP A 292 -12.11 4.67 5.70
CA ASP A 292 -12.61 6.04 5.78
C ASP A 292 -11.63 7.02 6.44
N GLY A 293 -10.52 6.54 7.00
CA GLY A 293 -9.36 7.36 7.38
C GLY A 293 -8.73 8.12 6.21
N LEU A 294 -9.05 7.72 4.97
CA LEU A 294 -8.76 8.47 3.76
C LEU A 294 -10.02 9.19 3.24
N SER A 295 -9.82 10.33 2.57
CA SER A 295 -10.88 10.98 1.80
C SER A 295 -11.45 10.01 0.77
N SER A 296 -12.79 9.91 0.69
CA SER A 296 -13.46 9.08 -0.33
C SER A 296 -13.32 9.65 -1.74
N ARG A 297 -12.90 10.91 -1.86
CA ARG A 297 -12.63 11.59 -3.14
C ARG A 297 -11.20 11.32 -3.60
N ILE A 298 -10.84 10.04 -3.72
CA ILE A 298 -9.51 9.64 -4.17
C ILE A 298 -9.34 10.00 -5.65
N GLN A 299 -8.30 10.76 -5.96
CA GLN A 299 -7.85 11.05 -7.32
C GLN A 299 -6.48 10.44 -7.55
N ILE A 300 -6.32 9.71 -8.66
CA ILE A 300 -5.05 9.10 -9.06
C ILE A 300 -4.50 9.90 -10.23
N ASP A 301 -3.27 10.40 -10.08
CA ASP A 301 -2.53 10.97 -11.20
C ASP A 301 -2.27 9.86 -12.24
N PRO A 302 -2.60 10.05 -13.53
CA PRO A 302 -2.31 9.06 -14.57
C PRO A 302 -0.85 8.57 -14.58
N ALA A 303 0.12 9.41 -14.21
CA ALA A 303 1.54 9.04 -14.15
C ALA A 303 1.88 8.02 -13.04
N LEU A 304 0.97 7.80 -12.09
CA LEU A 304 1.08 6.75 -11.07
C LEU A 304 0.67 5.38 -11.58
N LEU A 305 -0.13 5.29 -12.65
CA LEU A 305 -0.70 3.99 -13.07
C LEU A 305 0.35 2.98 -13.48
N ASP A 306 1.51 3.42 -13.98
CA ASP A 306 2.63 2.55 -14.36
C ASP A 306 3.60 2.27 -13.21
N ARG A 307 3.42 2.92 -12.06
CA ARG A 307 4.31 2.77 -10.90
C ARG A 307 4.05 1.50 -10.12
N HIS A 308 5.00 1.16 -9.27
CA HIS A 308 4.90 0.06 -8.33
C HIS A 308 3.76 0.31 -7.33
N PRO A 309 2.90 -0.68 -7.02
CA PRO A 309 1.70 -0.45 -6.21
C PRO A 309 2.01 0.07 -4.80
N ALA A 310 3.14 -0.32 -4.19
CA ALA A 310 3.58 0.23 -2.89
C ALA A 310 3.86 1.74 -2.95
N LEU A 311 4.40 2.24 -4.06
CA LEU A 311 4.63 3.67 -4.27
C LEU A 311 3.29 4.40 -4.44
N ILE A 312 2.38 3.84 -5.24
CA ILE A 312 1.01 4.37 -5.43
C ILE A 312 0.32 4.47 -4.07
N ALA A 313 0.34 3.40 -3.27
CA ALA A 313 -0.23 3.39 -1.93
C ALA A 313 0.32 4.53 -1.05
N GLY A 314 1.64 4.75 -1.05
CA GLY A 314 2.27 5.86 -0.32
C GLY A 314 1.80 7.24 -0.78
N VAL A 315 1.72 7.46 -2.08
CA VAL A 315 1.29 8.74 -2.66
C VAL A 315 -0.19 9.01 -2.35
N LEU A 316 -1.06 8.01 -2.49
CA LEU A 316 -2.48 8.12 -2.16
C LEU A 316 -2.68 8.37 -0.67
N PHE A 317 -1.94 7.65 0.17
CA PHE A 317 -1.96 7.84 1.62
C PHE A 317 -1.57 9.27 2.00
N ARG A 318 -0.44 9.79 1.50
CA ARG A 318 -0.04 11.20 1.72
C ARG A 318 -1.11 12.20 1.31
N GLY A 319 -1.70 12.01 0.12
CA GLY A 319 -2.61 12.97 -0.50
C GLY A 319 -4.01 12.99 0.10
N HIS A 320 -4.47 11.88 0.67
CA HIS A 320 -5.86 11.70 1.07
C HIS A 320 -6.05 11.36 2.56
N LEU A 321 -4.98 11.20 3.34
CA LEU A 321 -5.06 10.95 4.78
C LEU A 321 -5.80 12.09 5.51
N ARG A 322 -6.83 11.74 6.31
CA ARG A 322 -7.56 12.68 7.18
C ARG A 322 -6.81 12.99 8.47
N GLY A 323 -6.10 12.01 9.02
CA GLY A 323 -5.25 12.15 10.22
C GLY A 323 -6.01 12.11 11.55
N THR A 324 -7.30 11.78 11.54
CA THR A 324 -8.15 11.72 12.74
C THR A 324 -8.56 10.30 13.12
N ASP A 325 -8.27 9.32 12.28
CA ASP A 325 -8.70 7.93 12.43
C ASP A 325 -7.64 6.93 11.96
N ASP A 326 -7.92 5.65 12.16
CA ASP A 326 -7.26 4.55 11.49
C ASP A 326 -7.33 4.73 9.97
N ALA A 327 -6.23 4.48 9.27
CA ALA A 327 -6.16 4.74 7.84
C ALA A 327 -5.42 3.61 7.13
N THR A 328 -6.07 3.01 6.13
CA THR A 328 -5.50 1.94 5.32
C THR A 328 -5.84 2.15 3.86
N VAL A 329 -4.83 1.99 3.00
CA VAL A 329 -5.01 1.91 1.55
C VAL A 329 -4.30 0.68 1.00
N VAL A 330 -5.01 -0.09 0.19
CA VAL A 330 -4.53 -1.27 -0.52
C VAL A 330 -4.61 -0.97 -2.01
N VAL A 331 -3.49 -1.08 -2.69
CA VAL A 331 -3.37 -0.94 -4.13
C VAL A 331 -2.98 -2.29 -4.71
N ALA A 332 -3.67 -2.72 -5.77
CA ALA A 332 -3.31 -3.93 -6.50
C ALA A 332 -3.34 -3.69 -8.00
N LYS A 333 -2.35 -4.21 -8.71
CA LYS A 333 -2.27 -4.19 -10.17
C LYS A 333 -1.55 -5.42 -10.68
N LEU A 334 -1.68 -5.70 -11.97
CA LEU A 334 -0.83 -6.72 -12.60
C LEU A 334 0.63 -6.30 -12.51
N HIS A 335 1.50 -7.26 -12.21
CA HIS A 335 2.92 -7.05 -12.42
C HIS A 335 3.19 -6.92 -13.93
N PRO A 336 4.00 -5.95 -14.34
CA PRO A 336 4.32 -5.72 -15.76
C PRO A 336 5.04 -6.91 -16.42
#